data_AF-A0A371C4A8-F1
#
_entry.id   AF-A0A371C4A8-F1
#
_cell.length_a   1.000
_cell.length_b   1.000
_cell.length_c   1.000
_cell.angle_alpha   90.00
_cell.angle_beta   90.00
_cell.angle_gamma   90.00
#
_symmetry.space_group_name_H-M   'P 1'
#
loop_
_entity.id
_entity.type
_entity.pdbx_description
1 polymer ?
#
loop_
_entity_poly.entity_id
_entity_poly.type
_entity_poly.pdbx_seq_one_letter_code
_entity_poly.pdbx_strand_id
1 'polypeptide(L)'
;MLRLSGVKSAVRARAAAGAAFSVSLSGPQAVSLLALPLVRHATKRAGGGKTNLKDSIGRRLGVKATEGTYVQPSDIIYRQRGTKFYPGENTWIGRDHTIYAKEPGYVRFYYDPFHPTRRFVGVGLTPEARLPTDHMAPRARRFGRNVISDPKRAEAELAWRPNKEQQLLEEISERRAVKQAEEQALTDKLAAKLKELGFDNSELAARAQKMAHYRTLGWTNAEAARFADAFLNTSSDVKDFDAKFEVTKFGTVVPKSSPETVEKELNETRDKLTKVRQPNAFISLSQIAKIDKILDATVYLSQSQKEQLADEFKATASLLEAVQPHEEVVKAAKKGKGKLVKVYNVQRKGIDYVLAPKDAHFSEDIAFQKEFVH
;
A
#
# COMPACT_ATOMS: atom_id res chain seq x y z
N MET A 1 0.05 -36.87 -10.39
CA MET A 1 0.66 -38.19 -10.08
C MET A 1 2.01 -37.96 -9.40
N LEU A 2 2.13 -38.29 -8.12
CA LEU A 2 3.38 -38.27 -7.36
C LEU A 2 3.98 -39.67 -7.31
N ARG A 3 5.30 -39.80 -7.39
CA ARG A 3 6.06 -40.85 -6.70
C ARG A 3 7.50 -40.43 -6.47
N LEU A 4 7.77 -40.02 -5.24
CA LEU A 4 9.10 -40.06 -4.63
C LEU A 4 9.42 -41.52 -4.30
N SER A 5 10.67 -41.93 -4.48
CA SER A 5 11.23 -43.09 -3.78
C SER A 5 12.68 -42.79 -3.42
N GLY A 6 13.05 -43.06 -2.18
CA GLY A 6 14.40 -42.83 -1.69
C GLY A 6 14.85 -43.94 -0.76
N VAL A 7 16.18 -43.96 -0.55
CA VAL A 7 16.88 -44.55 0.60
C VAL A 7 16.74 -46.08 0.79
N LYS A 8 17.85 -46.81 0.66
CA LYS A 8 18.58 -47.34 1.83
C LYS A 8 19.90 -48.04 1.48
N SER A 9 20.84 -47.92 2.41
CA SER A 9 22.18 -48.47 2.43
C SER A 9 22.20 -49.92 2.90
N ALA A 10 23.25 -50.66 2.55
CA ALA A 10 23.64 -51.89 3.25
C ALA A 10 25.17 -52.01 3.30
N VAL A 11 25.72 -51.97 4.51
CA VAL A 11 27.12 -52.31 4.81
C VAL A 11 27.24 -53.83 4.91
N ARG A 12 28.37 -54.43 4.50
CA ARG A 12 28.65 -55.85 4.74
C ARG A 12 30.05 -56.04 5.33
N ALA A 13 30.10 -56.64 6.52
CA ALA A 13 31.31 -56.90 7.28
C ALA A 13 31.92 -58.27 6.95
N ARG A 14 33.18 -58.48 7.40
CA ARG A 14 33.94 -59.72 7.30
C ARG A 14 33.40 -60.83 8.21
N ALA A 15 33.63 -62.08 7.83
CA ALA A 15 33.86 -63.20 8.73
C ALA A 15 34.93 -64.12 8.11
N ALA A 16 35.63 -64.91 8.92
CA ALA A 16 36.82 -65.67 8.53
C ALA A 16 36.86 -67.06 9.21
N ALA A 17 37.91 -67.83 8.86
CA ALA A 17 38.41 -69.02 9.53
C ALA A 17 37.66 -70.36 9.33
N GLY A 18 38.45 -71.43 9.38
CA GLY A 18 38.06 -72.83 9.16
C GLY A 18 39.29 -73.61 8.66
N ALA A 19 39.98 -74.33 9.55
CA ALA A 19 41.31 -74.86 9.29
C ALA A 19 41.39 -76.40 9.40
N ALA A 20 42.35 -76.97 8.68
CA ALA A 20 43.07 -78.23 8.91
C ALA A 20 42.30 -79.54 9.16
N PHE A 21 42.64 -80.58 8.39
CA PHE A 21 43.19 -81.81 8.99
C PHE A 21 44.11 -82.55 8.01
N SER A 22 45.05 -83.34 8.54
CA SER A 22 46.10 -84.07 7.83
C SER A 22 45.80 -85.58 7.76
N VAL A 23 46.49 -86.30 6.86
CA VAL A 23 47.09 -87.65 7.09
C VAL A 23 47.90 -88.07 5.85
N SER A 24 49.01 -88.78 6.07
CA SER A 24 49.88 -89.43 5.08
C SER A 24 49.58 -90.95 5.02
N LEU A 25 49.76 -91.68 3.91
CA LEU A 25 51.04 -92.27 3.46
C LEU A 25 50.84 -93.11 2.16
N SER A 26 51.94 -93.53 1.53
CA SER A 26 52.11 -94.69 0.62
C SER A 26 51.29 -94.81 -0.68
N GLY A 27 51.99 -94.93 -1.82
CA GLY A 27 51.49 -95.57 -3.04
C GLY A 27 51.78 -97.08 -3.07
N PRO A 28 51.93 -97.75 -4.25
CA PRO A 28 51.97 -97.19 -5.61
C PRO A 28 51.21 -97.99 -6.71
N GLN A 29 51.11 -97.41 -7.93
CA GLN A 29 50.72 -98.05 -9.22
C GLN A 29 49.29 -98.67 -9.30
N ALA A 30 48.55 -98.72 -10.41
CA ALA A 30 48.41 -97.98 -11.67
C ALA A 30 46.99 -98.35 -12.24
N VAL A 31 46.45 -97.97 -13.40
CA VAL A 31 46.89 -97.30 -14.64
C VAL A 31 45.68 -96.51 -15.22
N SER A 32 45.90 -95.60 -16.18
CA SER A 32 44.92 -95.20 -17.23
C SER A 32 43.56 -94.58 -16.83
N LEU A 33 43.40 -93.30 -17.17
CA LEU A 33 42.39 -92.89 -18.17
C LEU A 33 42.86 -91.59 -18.87
N LEU A 34 42.54 -91.44 -20.16
CA LEU A 34 42.98 -90.31 -20.99
C LEU A 34 42.37 -88.98 -20.51
N ALA A 35 43.10 -88.25 -19.67
CA ALA A 35 42.85 -86.84 -19.39
C ALA A 35 43.76 -85.99 -20.30
N LEU A 36 43.18 -85.39 -21.35
CA LEU A 36 43.87 -84.41 -22.19
C LEU A 36 44.49 -83.31 -21.31
N PRO A 37 45.74 -82.87 -21.57
CA PRO A 37 46.32 -81.76 -20.83
C PRO A 37 45.58 -80.47 -21.18
N LEU A 38 44.62 -80.08 -20.33
CA LEU A 38 43.95 -78.79 -20.42
C LEU A 38 44.98 -77.69 -20.11
N VAL A 39 45.59 -77.15 -21.17
CA VAL A 39 46.48 -76.00 -21.09
C VAL A 39 45.69 -74.80 -20.57
N ARG A 40 45.79 -74.55 -19.25
CA ARG A 40 45.23 -73.36 -18.62
C ARG A 40 46.14 -72.18 -18.90
N HIS A 41 45.90 -71.48 -20.00
CA HIS A 41 46.54 -70.19 -20.26
C HIS A 41 46.16 -69.18 -19.17
N ALA A 42 47.14 -68.78 -18.35
CA ALA A 42 46.93 -67.75 -17.36
C ALA A 42 46.86 -66.35 -18.00
N THR A 43 45.72 -65.70 -17.82
CA THR A 43 45.62 -64.27 -17.50
C THR A 43 46.44 -63.27 -18.33
N LYS A 44 46.29 -63.28 -19.66
CA LYS A 44 46.37 -62.05 -20.45
C LYS A 44 45.13 -61.83 -21.31
N ARG A 45 44.13 -61.14 -20.73
CA ARG A 45 43.33 -60.16 -21.50
C ARG A 45 44.17 -58.91 -21.79
N ALA A 46 45.31 -59.09 -22.45
CA ALA A 46 46.09 -57.99 -23.01
C ALA A 46 45.55 -57.70 -24.42
N GLY A 47 44.49 -56.91 -24.49
CA GLY A 47 43.71 -56.74 -25.72
C GLY A 47 42.59 -55.72 -25.63
N GLY A 48 42.91 -54.52 -25.11
CA GLY A 48 42.06 -53.33 -25.24
C GLY A 48 40.68 -53.39 -24.57
N GLY A 49 40.59 -52.93 -23.32
CA GLY A 49 39.35 -52.29 -22.89
C GLY A 49 39.07 -51.12 -23.84
N LYS A 50 37.85 -51.04 -24.41
CA LYS A 50 37.47 -50.03 -25.41
C LYS A 50 37.87 -48.64 -24.90
N THR A 51 38.86 -48.03 -25.54
CA THR A 51 39.52 -46.84 -25.02
C THR A 51 38.51 -45.70 -24.88
N ASN A 52 38.50 -45.03 -23.73
CA ASN A 52 37.53 -43.99 -23.39
C ASN A 52 37.86 -42.66 -24.11
N LEU A 53 37.86 -42.67 -25.45
CA LEU A 53 37.94 -41.47 -26.29
C LEU A 53 36.56 -40.76 -26.32
N LYS A 54 36.08 -40.33 -25.15
CA LYS A 54 34.89 -39.51 -24.99
C LYS A 54 35.25 -38.19 -24.34
N ASP A 55 35.52 -37.19 -25.17
CA ASP A 55 35.60 -35.79 -24.74
C ASP A 55 34.42 -34.99 -25.32
N SER A 56 34.11 -33.86 -24.68
CA SER A 56 33.02 -32.97 -25.08
C SER A 56 33.54 -31.77 -25.88
N ILE A 57 32.78 -31.34 -26.90
CA ILE A 57 33.14 -30.19 -27.72
C ILE A 57 33.31 -28.93 -26.85
N GLY A 58 34.42 -28.22 -27.04
CA GLY A 58 34.76 -26.98 -26.33
C GLY A 58 33.66 -25.92 -26.43
N ARG A 59 33.28 -25.34 -25.28
CA ARG A 59 32.08 -24.47 -25.15
C ARG A 59 32.28 -22.99 -25.48
N ARG A 60 33.43 -22.62 -26.07
CA ARG A 60 33.79 -21.25 -26.51
C ARG A 60 33.57 -20.14 -25.47
N LEU A 61 33.76 -20.46 -24.19
CA LEU A 61 33.66 -19.54 -23.05
C LEU A 61 34.78 -18.47 -23.09
N GLY A 62 34.69 -17.46 -22.22
CA GLY A 62 35.65 -16.38 -22.07
C GLY A 62 35.11 -15.01 -22.51
N VAL A 63 36.02 -14.04 -22.57
CA VAL A 63 35.79 -12.67 -23.05
C VAL A 63 35.23 -12.70 -24.48
N LYS A 64 34.36 -11.73 -24.78
CA LYS A 64 33.80 -11.46 -26.12
C LYS A 64 33.96 -9.99 -26.54
N ALA A 65 33.89 -9.06 -25.59
CA ALA A 65 34.34 -7.68 -25.77
C ALA A 65 35.47 -7.36 -24.78
N THR A 66 36.59 -6.87 -25.29
CA THR A 66 37.79 -6.49 -24.52
C THR A 66 37.62 -5.15 -23.81
N GLU A 67 38.52 -4.80 -22.90
CA GLU A 67 38.48 -3.48 -22.26
C GLU A 67 38.60 -2.35 -23.29
N GLY A 68 37.87 -1.26 -23.08
CA GLY A 68 37.82 -0.11 -23.99
C GLY A 68 37.03 -0.37 -25.30
N THR A 69 36.47 -1.56 -25.50
CA THR A 69 35.64 -1.86 -26.68
C THR A 69 34.28 -1.18 -26.55
N TYR A 70 33.83 -0.51 -27.61
CA TYR A 70 32.46 -0.01 -27.70
C TYR A 70 31.47 -1.17 -27.86
N VAL A 71 30.39 -1.14 -27.10
CA VAL A 71 29.31 -2.15 -27.10
C VAL A 71 27.95 -1.47 -27.20
N GLN A 72 26.96 -2.19 -27.72
CA GLN A 72 25.55 -1.82 -27.78
C GLN A 72 24.71 -2.63 -26.76
N PRO A 73 23.47 -2.22 -26.44
CA PRO A 73 22.59 -2.99 -25.57
C PRO A 73 22.39 -4.42 -26.08
N SER A 74 22.44 -5.39 -25.17
CA SER A 74 22.38 -6.84 -25.44
C SER A 74 23.65 -7.47 -26.05
N ASP A 75 24.72 -6.71 -26.30
CA ASP A 75 26.01 -7.30 -26.67
C ASP A 75 26.56 -8.17 -25.53
N ILE A 76 27.14 -9.31 -25.90
CA ILE A 76 27.78 -10.23 -24.96
C ILE A 76 29.19 -9.71 -24.66
N ILE A 77 29.48 -9.47 -23.38
CA ILE A 77 30.82 -9.05 -22.93
C ILE A 77 31.64 -10.26 -22.49
N TYR A 78 31.04 -11.20 -21.74
CA TYR A 78 31.75 -12.37 -21.21
C TYR A 78 30.84 -13.60 -21.08
N ARG A 79 31.24 -14.76 -21.64
CA ARG A 79 30.53 -16.04 -21.46
C ARG A 79 31.23 -16.93 -20.44
N GLN A 80 30.53 -17.38 -19.40
CA GLN A 80 31.14 -18.10 -18.27
C GLN A 80 30.30 -19.30 -17.79
N ARG A 81 30.83 -20.00 -16.79
CA ARG A 81 30.13 -20.98 -15.96
C ARG A 81 30.42 -20.61 -14.52
N GLY A 82 29.37 -20.21 -13.78
CA GLY A 82 29.51 -19.45 -12.53
C GLY A 82 30.04 -18.03 -12.78
N THR A 83 30.03 -17.21 -11.73
CA THR A 83 30.45 -15.80 -11.75
C THR A 83 31.97 -15.65 -11.52
N LYS A 84 32.76 -15.89 -12.57
CA LYS A 84 34.20 -15.54 -12.57
C LYS A 84 34.42 -14.02 -12.61
N PHE A 85 33.51 -13.35 -13.31
CA PHE A 85 33.24 -11.92 -13.24
C PHE A 85 31.78 -11.71 -12.81
N TYR A 86 31.53 -10.63 -12.09
CA TYR A 86 30.22 -10.16 -11.66
C TYR A 86 29.74 -9.01 -12.55
N PRO A 87 28.43 -8.84 -12.75
CA PRO A 87 27.89 -7.68 -13.44
C PRO A 87 28.15 -6.42 -12.61
N GLY A 88 28.87 -5.48 -13.20
CA GLY A 88 29.09 -4.13 -12.67
C GLY A 88 28.11 -3.13 -13.27
N GLU A 89 28.48 -1.85 -13.25
CA GLU A 89 27.66 -0.76 -13.78
C GLU A 89 27.23 -0.99 -15.23
N ASN A 90 25.97 -0.64 -15.55
CA ASN A 90 25.39 -0.74 -16.89
C ASN A 90 25.47 -2.13 -17.56
N THR A 91 25.57 -3.20 -16.78
CA THR A 91 25.51 -4.60 -17.28
C THR A 91 24.40 -5.41 -16.62
N TRP A 92 24.07 -6.54 -17.25
CA TRP A 92 23.15 -7.57 -16.74
C TRP A 92 23.80 -8.95 -16.81
N ILE A 93 23.29 -9.90 -16.02
CA ILE A 93 23.71 -11.30 -16.02
C ILE A 93 22.57 -12.23 -16.46
N GLY A 94 22.80 -13.01 -17.52
CA GLY A 94 21.83 -13.99 -18.01
C GLY A 94 21.80 -15.28 -17.20
N ARG A 95 20.84 -16.16 -17.52
CA ARG A 95 20.63 -17.47 -16.85
C ARG A 95 21.88 -18.37 -16.85
N ASP A 96 22.71 -18.31 -17.88
CA ASP A 96 23.96 -19.08 -17.99
C ASP A 96 25.18 -18.37 -17.36
N HIS A 97 24.95 -17.27 -16.63
CA HIS A 97 25.94 -16.34 -16.10
C HIS A 97 26.69 -15.49 -17.14
N THR A 98 26.28 -15.51 -18.41
CA THR A 98 26.82 -14.59 -19.43
C THR A 98 26.52 -13.14 -19.05
N ILE A 99 27.52 -12.26 -19.18
CA ILE A 99 27.38 -10.81 -18.92
C ILE A 99 27.07 -10.10 -20.23
N TYR A 100 26.05 -9.24 -20.19
CA TYR A 100 25.55 -8.45 -21.31
C TYR A 100 25.60 -6.95 -20.98
N ALA A 101 25.85 -6.11 -22.00
CA ALA A 101 25.67 -4.66 -21.86
C ALA A 101 24.18 -4.30 -21.78
N LYS A 102 23.78 -3.40 -20.87
CA LYS A 102 22.43 -2.81 -20.84
C LYS A 102 22.33 -1.54 -21.68
N GLU A 103 23.45 -0.86 -21.86
CA GLU A 103 23.54 0.49 -22.39
C GLU A 103 24.72 0.58 -23.37
N PRO A 104 24.63 1.39 -24.45
CA PRO A 104 25.80 1.66 -25.27
C PRO A 104 26.87 2.42 -24.48
N GLY A 105 28.13 2.06 -24.71
CA GLY A 105 29.29 2.61 -24.03
C GLY A 105 30.52 1.71 -24.17
N TYR A 106 31.48 1.84 -23.25
CA TYR A 106 32.80 1.21 -23.34
C TYR A 106 33.02 0.22 -22.19
N VAL A 107 33.44 -1.01 -22.53
CA VAL A 107 33.64 -2.08 -21.54
C VAL A 107 34.80 -1.75 -20.60
N ARG A 108 34.58 -1.90 -19.29
CA ARG A 108 35.59 -1.74 -18.23
C ARG A 108 35.61 -2.95 -17.30
N PHE A 109 36.80 -3.50 -17.09
CA PHE A 109 37.06 -4.57 -16.11
C PHE A 109 37.66 -3.93 -14.85
N TYR A 110 37.09 -4.18 -13.68
CA TYR A 110 37.51 -3.49 -12.45
C TYR A 110 37.33 -4.33 -11.19
N TYR A 111 37.94 -3.86 -10.10
CA TYR A 111 37.69 -4.33 -8.73
C TYR A 111 36.94 -3.23 -7.98
N ASP A 112 35.95 -3.61 -7.19
CA ASP A 112 35.12 -2.70 -6.41
C ASP A 112 35.55 -2.77 -4.92
N PRO A 113 35.93 -1.65 -4.28
CA PRO A 113 36.24 -1.61 -2.85
C PRO A 113 35.15 -2.19 -1.94
N PHE A 114 33.86 -2.09 -2.31
CA PHE A 114 32.76 -2.69 -1.55
C PHE A 114 32.77 -4.22 -1.59
N HIS A 115 33.46 -4.82 -2.57
CA HIS A 115 33.45 -6.24 -2.87
C HIS A 115 34.87 -6.76 -3.18
N PRO A 116 35.81 -6.74 -2.21
CA PRO A 116 37.25 -6.84 -2.46
C PRO A 116 37.72 -8.15 -3.10
N THR A 117 36.98 -9.25 -2.94
CA THR A 117 37.32 -10.56 -3.53
C THR A 117 36.69 -10.79 -4.92
N ARG A 118 35.89 -9.84 -5.43
CA ARG A 118 35.12 -10.00 -6.67
C ARG A 118 35.69 -9.12 -7.78
N ARG A 119 35.68 -9.66 -9.00
CA ARG A 119 36.00 -8.94 -10.24
C ARG A 119 34.70 -8.53 -10.93
N PHE A 120 34.64 -7.32 -11.43
CA PHE A 120 33.47 -6.76 -12.10
C PHE A 120 33.74 -6.46 -13.57
N VAL A 121 32.66 -6.47 -14.33
CA VAL A 121 32.60 -6.04 -15.72
C VAL A 121 31.47 -5.02 -15.81
N GLY A 122 31.80 -3.78 -16.13
CA GLY A 122 30.84 -2.71 -16.33
C GLY A 122 30.96 -2.08 -17.72
N VAL A 123 30.06 -1.15 -18.03
CA VAL A 123 30.10 -0.34 -19.24
C VAL A 123 30.08 1.14 -18.84
N GLY A 124 31.19 1.84 -19.08
CA GLY A 124 31.30 3.29 -18.91
C GLY A 124 30.58 4.01 -20.05
N LEU A 125 29.82 5.08 -19.74
CA LEU A 125 29.02 5.79 -20.75
C LEU A 125 29.89 6.59 -21.75
N THR A 126 31.05 7.07 -21.30
CA THR A 126 32.04 7.77 -22.12
C THR A 126 33.32 6.91 -22.24
N PRO A 127 34.19 7.14 -23.25
CA PRO A 127 35.46 6.42 -23.35
C PRO A 127 36.35 6.65 -22.13
N GLU A 128 36.30 7.86 -21.57
CA GLU A 128 37.12 8.31 -20.44
C GLU A 128 36.63 7.81 -19.09
N ALA A 129 35.38 7.32 -19.00
CA ALA A 129 34.80 6.82 -17.77
C ALA A 129 35.64 5.66 -17.21
N ARG A 130 36.16 5.85 -16.00
CA ARG A 130 36.83 4.82 -15.19
C ARG A 130 35.80 4.22 -14.24
N LEU A 131 35.79 2.89 -14.14
CA LEU A 131 35.00 2.17 -13.15
C LEU A 131 35.96 1.53 -12.12
N PRO A 132 35.60 1.44 -10.83
CA PRO A 132 34.33 1.88 -10.24
C PRO A 132 34.19 3.40 -10.20
N THR A 133 32.97 3.95 -10.30
CA THR A 133 32.74 5.37 -10.00
C THR A 133 32.90 5.65 -8.51
N ASP A 134 33.23 6.90 -8.15
CA ASP A 134 33.14 7.36 -6.76
C ASP A 134 31.70 7.18 -6.21
N HIS A 135 31.59 6.71 -4.96
CA HIS A 135 30.33 6.37 -4.33
C HIS A 135 29.45 7.60 -4.02
N MET A 136 30.06 8.75 -3.75
CA MET A 136 29.36 10.00 -3.47
C MET A 136 29.03 10.81 -4.71
N ALA A 137 29.68 10.51 -5.85
CA ALA A 137 29.43 11.19 -7.10
C ALA A 137 28.02 10.91 -7.65
N PRO A 138 27.35 11.88 -8.30
CA PRO A 138 26.04 11.66 -8.90
C PRO A 138 26.15 10.61 -10.03
N ARG A 139 25.33 9.55 -9.95
CA ARG A 139 25.38 8.46 -10.93
C ARG A 139 25.08 8.96 -12.34
N ALA A 140 26.06 8.85 -13.23
CA ALA A 140 25.90 9.12 -14.65
C ALA A 140 24.79 8.23 -15.24
N ARG A 141 23.88 8.84 -16.00
CA ARG A 141 22.71 8.19 -16.60
C ARG A 141 22.48 8.75 -17.99
N ARG A 142 22.25 7.91 -18.99
CA ARG A 142 21.83 8.35 -20.32
C ARG A 142 20.30 8.41 -20.40
N PHE A 143 19.75 9.52 -20.86
CA PHE A 143 18.30 9.68 -21.06
C PHE A 143 17.75 8.74 -22.16
N GLY A 144 18.50 8.56 -23.25
CA GLY A 144 18.24 7.55 -24.27
C GLY A 144 16.99 7.78 -25.13
N ARG A 145 16.46 9.01 -25.15
CA ARG A 145 15.32 9.44 -25.96
C ARG A 145 15.63 10.79 -26.59
N ASN A 146 15.05 11.05 -27.76
CA ASN A 146 15.14 12.31 -28.48
C ASN A 146 13.77 12.99 -28.51
N VAL A 147 13.74 14.32 -28.59
CA VAL A 147 12.51 15.07 -28.86
C VAL A 147 12.06 14.76 -30.29
N ILE A 148 10.76 14.58 -30.48
CA ILE A 148 10.18 14.30 -31.80
C ILE A 148 9.99 15.63 -32.51
N SER A 149 10.74 15.84 -33.60
CA SER A 149 10.66 17.05 -34.45
C SER A 149 9.35 17.14 -35.23
N ASP A 150 8.81 15.99 -35.63
CA ASP A 150 7.75 15.93 -36.63
C ASP A 150 6.39 16.11 -35.95
N PRO A 151 5.63 17.18 -36.24
CA PRO A 151 4.44 17.54 -35.45
C PRO A 151 3.38 16.43 -35.46
N LYS A 152 3.12 15.82 -36.63
CA LYS A 152 2.19 14.69 -36.78
C LYS A 152 2.56 13.49 -35.90
N ARG A 153 3.86 13.25 -35.68
CA ARG A 153 4.33 12.15 -34.83
C ARG A 153 4.26 12.54 -33.35
N ALA A 154 4.54 13.79 -33.01
CA ALA A 154 4.34 14.31 -31.66
C ALA A 154 2.86 14.24 -31.26
N GLU A 155 1.93 14.64 -32.15
CA GLU A 155 0.48 14.50 -31.97
C GLU A 155 0.07 13.03 -31.76
N ALA A 156 0.59 12.10 -32.56
CA ALA A 156 0.30 10.68 -32.42
C ALA A 156 0.78 10.10 -31.07
N GLU A 157 1.93 10.53 -30.57
CA GLU A 157 2.50 10.10 -29.28
C GLU A 157 1.78 10.76 -28.09
N LEU A 158 1.28 12.00 -28.24
CA LEU A 158 0.39 12.65 -27.27
C LEU A 158 -1.01 12.01 -27.23
N ALA A 159 -1.50 11.50 -28.35
CA ALA A 159 -2.76 10.77 -28.45
C ALA A 159 -2.66 9.32 -27.94
N TRP A 160 -1.46 8.71 -27.99
CA TRP A 160 -1.23 7.36 -27.52
C TRP A 160 -1.43 7.23 -26.00
N ARG A 161 -2.14 6.18 -25.58
CA ARG A 161 -2.38 5.87 -24.16
C ARG A 161 -2.32 4.36 -23.92
N PRO A 162 -1.87 3.90 -22.74
CA PRO A 162 -1.97 2.48 -22.36
C PRO A 162 -3.43 1.99 -22.34
N ASN A 163 -3.66 0.73 -22.71
CA ASN A 163 -5.01 0.13 -22.77
C ASN A 163 -5.80 0.30 -21.45
N LYS A 164 -5.12 0.27 -20.29
CA LYS A 164 -5.75 0.49 -18.97
C LYS A 164 -6.32 1.91 -18.83
N GLU A 165 -5.61 2.91 -19.34
CA GLU A 165 -6.09 4.30 -19.32
C GLU A 165 -7.22 4.50 -20.32
N GLN A 166 -7.16 3.86 -21.49
CA GLN A 166 -8.24 3.88 -22.47
C GLN A 166 -9.55 3.30 -21.90
N GLN A 167 -9.47 2.14 -21.25
CA GLN A 167 -10.62 1.47 -20.62
C GLN A 167 -11.25 2.29 -19.48
N LEU A 168 -10.45 3.06 -18.75
CA LEU A 168 -10.92 3.87 -17.62
C LEU A 168 -11.23 5.33 -18.00
N LEU A 169 -10.98 5.74 -19.25
CA LEU A 169 -11.06 7.16 -19.64
C LEU A 169 -12.47 7.71 -19.51
N GLU A 170 -13.48 6.95 -19.95
CA GLU A 170 -14.90 7.29 -19.89
C GLU A 170 -15.34 7.43 -18.43
N GLU A 171 -15.18 6.38 -17.62
CA GLU A 171 -15.47 6.36 -16.17
C GLU A 171 -14.78 7.51 -15.38
N ILE A 172 -13.53 7.83 -15.71
CA ILE A 172 -12.80 8.96 -15.11
C ILE A 172 -13.38 10.30 -15.57
N SER A 173 -13.77 10.42 -16.84
CA SER A 173 -14.37 11.65 -17.38
C SER A 173 -15.74 11.93 -16.78
N GLU A 174 -16.59 10.92 -16.65
CA GLU A 174 -17.91 10.99 -16.01
C GLU A 174 -17.76 11.37 -14.53
N ARG A 175 -16.88 10.70 -13.78
CA ARG A 175 -16.60 11.06 -12.38
C ARG A 175 -16.07 12.48 -12.20
N ARG A 176 -15.32 13.01 -13.18
CA ARG A 176 -14.89 14.41 -13.16
C ARG A 176 -16.05 15.36 -13.44
N ALA A 177 -16.90 15.05 -14.42
CA ALA A 177 -18.09 15.84 -14.74
C ALA A 177 -19.08 15.88 -13.56
N VAL A 178 -19.33 14.74 -12.89
CA VAL A 178 -20.16 14.67 -11.67
C VAL A 178 -19.59 15.57 -10.58
N LYS A 179 -18.29 15.47 -10.27
CA LYS A 179 -17.66 16.34 -9.26
C LYS A 179 -17.70 17.83 -9.61
N GLN A 180 -17.51 18.17 -10.88
CA GLN A 180 -17.64 19.56 -11.34
C GLN A 180 -19.08 20.08 -11.20
N ALA A 181 -20.09 19.24 -11.46
CA ALA A 181 -21.49 19.60 -11.25
C ALA A 181 -21.84 19.70 -9.75
N GLU A 182 -21.31 18.84 -8.89
CA GLU A 182 -21.44 18.92 -7.43
C GLU A 182 -20.80 20.21 -6.88
N GLU A 183 -19.59 20.55 -7.34
CA GLU A 183 -18.90 21.80 -6.99
C GLU A 183 -19.69 23.03 -7.46
N GLN A 184 -20.19 23.04 -8.70
CA GLN A 184 -21.04 24.11 -9.23
C GLN A 184 -22.32 24.29 -8.41
N ALA A 185 -23.07 23.20 -8.15
CA ALA A 185 -24.28 23.25 -7.35
C ALA A 185 -24.00 23.70 -5.89
N LEU A 186 -22.82 23.41 -5.35
CA LEU A 186 -22.36 23.92 -4.06
C LEU A 186 -22.08 25.44 -4.15
N THR A 187 -21.40 25.91 -5.20
CA THR A 187 -21.17 27.35 -5.42
C THR A 187 -22.48 28.12 -5.58
N ASP A 188 -23.48 27.59 -6.30
CA ASP A 188 -24.77 28.25 -6.49
C ASP A 188 -25.57 28.35 -5.17
N LYS A 189 -25.55 27.27 -4.37
CA LYS A 189 -26.14 27.27 -3.02
C LYS A 189 -25.49 28.30 -2.09
N LEU A 190 -24.17 28.47 -2.15
CA LEU A 190 -23.46 29.48 -1.37
C LEU A 190 -23.72 30.90 -1.92
N ALA A 191 -23.80 31.06 -3.24
CA ALA A 191 -24.15 32.32 -3.88
C ALA A 191 -25.54 32.80 -3.44
N ALA A 192 -26.55 31.91 -3.43
CA ALA A 192 -27.89 32.21 -2.94
C ALA A 192 -27.88 32.65 -1.46
N LYS A 193 -27.21 31.89 -0.58
CA LYS A 193 -27.08 32.26 0.84
C LYS A 193 -26.33 33.57 1.08
N LEU A 194 -25.36 33.91 0.24
CA LEU A 194 -24.66 35.20 0.32
C LEU A 194 -25.59 36.37 -0.02
N LYS A 195 -26.51 36.22 -0.98
CA LYS A 195 -27.57 37.21 -1.28
C LYS A 195 -28.55 37.36 -0.12
N GLU A 196 -29.02 36.26 0.46
CA GLU A 196 -29.90 36.28 1.65
C GLU A 196 -29.26 37.02 2.84
N LEU A 197 -27.93 36.95 2.97
CA LEU A 197 -27.14 37.66 3.98
C LEU A 197 -26.76 39.11 3.60
N GLY A 198 -27.25 39.61 2.45
CA GLY A 198 -27.04 40.99 1.99
C GLY A 198 -25.72 41.28 1.28
N PHE A 199 -25.04 40.27 0.72
CA PHE A 199 -23.79 40.43 -0.03
C PHE A 199 -24.02 40.44 -1.56
N ASP A 200 -24.54 41.53 -2.12
CA ASP A 200 -24.85 41.69 -3.56
C ASP A 200 -23.70 42.32 -4.39
N ASN A 201 -22.44 42.13 -3.98
CA ASN A 201 -21.29 42.72 -4.67
C ASN A 201 -20.97 42.01 -6.00
N SER A 202 -20.29 42.69 -6.92
CA SER A 202 -19.76 42.11 -8.18
C SER A 202 -18.86 40.88 -7.97
N GLU A 203 -18.19 40.78 -6.83
CA GLU A 203 -17.31 39.67 -6.46
C GLU A 203 -18.04 38.41 -5.93
N LEU A 204 -19.38 38.41 -5.88
CA LEU A 204 -20.19 37.34 -5.26
C LEU A 204 -19.83 35.95 -5.82
N ALA A 205 -19.71 35.80 -7.13
CA ALA A 205 -19.36 34.52 -7.77
C ALA A 205 -17.97 34.01 -7.32
N ALA A 206 -16.96 34.88 -7.30
CA ALA A 206 -15.62 34.52 -6.84
C ALA A 206 -15.60 34.19 -5.34
N ARG A 207 -16.37 34.93 -4.52
CA ARG A 207 -16.54 34.65 -3.09
C ARG A 207 -17.25 33.33 -2.83
N ALA A 208 -18.25 32.97 -3.63
CA ALA A 208 -18.94 31.69 -3.55
C ALA A 208 -18.03 30.51 -3.96
N GLN A 209 -17.25 30.66 -5.05
CA GLN A 209 -16.22 29.70 -5.46
C GLN A 209 -15.16 29.49 -4.39
N LYS A 210 -14.69 30.58 -3.78
CA LYS A 210 -13.74 30.59 -2.66
C LYS A 210 -14.28 29.84 -1.44
N MET A 211 -15.52 30.10 -1.05
CA MET A 211 -16.19 29.39 0.05
C MET A 211 -16.50 27.92 -0.27
N ALA A 212 -16.80 27.59 -1.53
CA ALA A 212 -16.96 26.20 -1.95
C ALA A 212 -15.64 25.43 -1.83
N HIS A 213 -14.53 26.03 -2.27
CA HIS A 213 -13.20 25.45 -2.13
C HIS A 213 -12.86 25.16 -0.66
N TYR A 214 -13.08 26.11 0.26
CA TYR A 214 -12.88 25.86 1.70
C TYR A 214 -13.67 24.63 2.21
N ARG A 215 -14.89 24.43 1.71
CA ARG A 215 -15.78 23.34 2.12
C ARG A 215 -15.36 21.99 1.52
N THR A 216 -14.67 21.97 0.38
CA THR A 216 -14.13 20.75 -0.23
C THR A 216 -12.71 20.42 0.26
N LEU A 217 -11.98 21.38 0.86
CA LEU A 217 -10.70 21.11 1.51
C LEU A 217 -10.86 20.10 2.66
N GLY A 218 -9.94 19.14 2.72
CA GLY A 218 -9.98 18.01 3.64
C GLY A 218 -9.63 18.36 5.09
N TRP A 219 -8.69 17.62 5.69
CA TRP A 219 -8.36 17.77 7.12
C TRP A 219 -7.42 18.95 7.40
N THR A 220 -7.93 20.17 7.18
CA THR A 220 -7.30 21.43 7.60
C THR A 220 -8.08 22.10 8.74
N ASN A 221 -7.38 22.87 9.57
CA ASN A 221 -7.99 23.78 10.56
C ASN A 221 -8.63 24.98 9.84
N ALA A 222 -9.58 25.67 10.48
CA ALA A 222 -10.29 26.80 9.87
C ALA A 222 -9.36 27.91 9.36
N GLU A 223 -8.25 28.17 10.06
CA GLU A 223 -7.24 29.15 9.66
C GLU A 223 -6.40 28.68 8.47
N ALA A 224 -6.02 27.40 8.43
CA ALA A 224 -5.33 26.81 7.28
C ALA A 224 -6.23 26.75 6.03
N ALA A 225 -7.54 26.54 6.21
CA ALA A 225 -8.52 26.66 5.12
C ALA A 225 -8.61 28.10 4.60
N ARG A 226 -8.56 29.12 5.47
CA ARG A 226 -8.47 30.53 5.06
C ARG A 226 -7.13 30.88 4.40
N PHE A 227 -6.02 30.28 4.82
CA PHE A 227 -4.72 30.51 4.17
C PHE A 227 -4.64 29.89 2.76
N ALA A 228 -5.48 28.90 2.46
CA ALA A 228 -5.63 28.38 1.10
C ALA A 228 -6.13 29.43 0.08
N ASP A 229 -6.53 30.63 0.52
CA ASP A 229 -6.67 31.83 -0.32
C ASP A 229 -5.46 32.11 -1.20
N ALA A 230 -4.25 31.79 -0.71
CA ALA A 230 -3.04 31.87 -1.49
C ALA A 230 -3.15 31.08 -2.80
N PHE A 231 -3.82 29.92 -2.82
CA PHE A 231 -4.01 29.13 -4.04
C PHE A 231 -4.85 29.89 -5.08
N LEU A 232 -5.96 30.51 -4.67
CA LEU A 232 -6.81 31.27 -5.59
C LEU A 232 -6.08 32.51 -6.12
N ASN A 233 -5.37 33.23 -5.24
CA ASN A 233 -4.54 34.37 -5.64
C ASN A 233 -3.44 33.93 -6.63
N THR A 234 -2.73 32.83 -6.37
CA THR A 234 -1.74 32.28 -7.34
C THR A 234 -2.38 31.79 -8.64
N SER A 235 -3.66 31.40 -8.62
CA SER A 235 -4.38 30.97 -9.83
C SER A 235 -4.83 32.16 -10.70
N SER A 236 -4.99 33.35 -10.12
CA SER A 236 -4.98 34.61 -10.88
C SER A 236 -3.57 34.90 -11.37
N ASP A 237 -2.55 34.94 -10.49
CA ASP A 237 -1.17 35.28 -10.87
C ASP A 237 -0.63 34.44 -12.06
N VAL A 238 -1.01 33.16 -12.16
CA VAL A 238 -0.65 32.25 -13.27
C VAL A 238 -1.39 32.59 -14.58
N LYS A 239 -2.63 33.10 -14.52
CA LYS A 239 -3.34 33.64 -15.70
C LYS A 239 -2.80 35.03 -16.08
N ASP A 240 -2.38 35.80 -15.10
CA ASP A 240 -1.90 37.17 -15.26
C ASP A 240 -0.46 37.22 -15.82
N PHE A 241 0.30 36.12 -15.73
CA PHE A 241 1.61 36.01 -16.39
C PHE A 241 1.53 36.15 -17.92
N ASP A 242 0.43 35.70 -18.53
CA ASP A 242 0.14 35.87 -19.96
C ASP A 242 -0.64 37.18 -20.26
N ALA A 243 -1.15 37.89 -19.24
CA ALA A 243 -2.06 39.02 -19.40
C ALA A 243 -1.72 40.21 -18.47
N LYS A 244 -1.11 41.26 -19.02
CA LYS A 244 -0.81 42.53 -18.31
C LYS A 244 -2.08 43.35 -17.99
N PHE A 245 -2.83 43.05 -16.94
CA PHE A 245 -3.78 44.01 -16.32
C PHE A 245 -4.03 43.73 -14.82
N GLU A 246 -4.69 44.68 -14.14
CA GLU A 246 -4.63 44.84 -12.68
C GLU A 246 -5.51 43.88 -11.87
N VAL A 247 -4.99 43.40 -10.74
CA VAL A 247 -5.66 42.47 -9.82
C VAL A 247 -6.62 43.18 -8.86
N THR A 248 -7.91 42.86 -8.94
CA THR A 248 -8.86 43.13 -7.83
C THR A 248 -8.51 42.23 -6.64
N LYS A 249 -7.93 42.83 -5.59
CA LYS A 249 -7.60 42.12 -4.33
C LYS A 249 -8.86 41.59 -3.66
N PHE A 250 -9.11 40.29 -3.78
CA PHE A 250 -10.22 39.62 -3.10
C PHE A 250 -10.24 39.94 -1.60
N GLY A 251 -11.33 40.55 -1.14
CA GLY A 251 -11.46 41.00 0.25
C GLY A 251 -11.24 39.87 1.27
N THR A 252 -10.56 40.20 2.37
CA THR A 252 -10.37 39.27 3.50
C THR A 252 -11.71 38.97 4.15
N VAL A 253 -12.11 37.70 4.16
CA VAL A 253 -13.34 37.27 4.86
C VAL A 253 -13.02 37.11 6.35
N VAL A 254 -12.98 38.25 7.05
CA VAL A 254 -12.85 38.29 8.51
C VAL A 254 -14.13 37.72 9.13
N PRO A 255 -14.06 36.76 10.08
CA PRO A 255 -15.25 36.27 10.78
C PRO A 255 -15.89 37.39 11.59
N LYS A 256 -17.23 37.46 11.57
CA LYS A 256 -18.00 38.53 12.24
C LYS A 256 -18.11 38.36 13.76
N SER A 257 -17.75 37.19 14.29
CA SER A 257 -17.67 36.85 15.71
C SER A 257 -16.24 36.43 16.09
N SER A 258 -15.81 36.75 17.31
CA SER A 258 -14.53 36.28 17.83
C SER A 258 -14.67 34.83 18.34
N PRO A 259 -13.59 34.03 18.40
CA PRO A 259 -13.63 32.66 18.92
C PRO A 259 -14.22 32.59 20.33
N GLU A 260 -13.87 33.55 21.19
CA GLU A 260 -14.39 33.69 22.55
C GLU A 260 -15.91 33.86 22.62
N THR A 261 -16.55 34.46 21.62
CA THR A 261 -18.02 34.60 21.58
C THR A 261 -18.66 33.23 21.35
N VAL A 262 -18.12 32.44 20.42
CA VAL A 262 -18.62 31.10 20.10
C VAL A 262 -18.45 30.16 21.30
N GLU A 263 -17.31 30.23 22.00
CA GLU A 263 -17.09 29.44 23.22
C GLU A 263 -18.07 29.80 24.35
N LYS A 264 -18.41 31.08 24.52
CA LYS A 264 -19.41 31.54 25.50
C LYS A 264 -20.79 30.98 25.16
N GLU A 265 -21.24 31.09 23.91
CA GLU A 265 -22.52 30.55 23.44
C GLU A 265 -22.58 29.00 23.57
N LEU A 266 -21.46 28.32 23.31
CA LEU A 266 -21.36 26.86 23.46
C LEU A 266 -21.39 26.42 24.93
N ASN A 267 -20.80 27.20 25.84
CA ASN A 267 -20.91 26.95 27.28
C ASN A 267 -22.30 27.28 27.82
N GLU A 268 -22.94 28.36 27.37
CA GLU A 268 -24.34 28.65 27.72
C GLU A 268 -25.31 27.55 27.26
N THR A 269 -25.07 26.94 26.10
CA THR A 269 -25.91 25.84 25.59
C THR A 269 -25.65 24.54 26.35
N ARG A 270 -24.41 24.23 26.73
CA ARG A 270 -24.10 23.18 27.72
C ARG A 270 -24.84 23.41 29.04
N ASP A 271 -24.85 24.64 29.56
CA ASP A 271 -25.58 25.01 30.77
C ASP A 271 -27.11 24.89 30.61
N LYS A 272 -27.65 25.16 29.42
CA LYS A 272 -29.07 24.94 29.11
C LYS A 272 -29.38 23.44 29.08
N LEU A 273 -28.51 22.60 28.50
CA LEU A 273 -28.65 21.14 28.45
C LEU A 273 -28.56 20.50 29.85
N THR A 274 -27.59 20.92 30.70
CA THR A 274 -27.48 20.42 32.08
C THR A 274 -28.64 20.89 32.97
N LYS A 275 -29.22 22.07 32.74
CA LYS A 275 -30.44 22.51 33.45
C LYS A 275 -31.69 21.72 33.07
N VAL A 276 -31.80 21.24 31.81
CA VAL A 276 -32.92 20.40 31.37
C VAL A 276 -32.73 18.94 31.84
N ARG A 277 -31.49 18.44 31.88
CA ARG A 277 -31.13 17.15 32.47
C ARG A 277 -30.85 17.28 33.97
N GLN A 278 -31.91 17.27 34.77
CA GLN A 278 -31.73 17.03 36.21
C GLN A 278 -31.00 15.68 36.40
N PRO A 279 -29.94 15.62 37.22
CA PRO A 279 -29.31 14.35 37.53
C PRO A 279 -30.34 13.47 38.25
N ASN A 280 -30.54 12.28 37.70
CA ASN A 280 -31.31 11.18 38.29
C ASN A 280 -32.85 11.34 38.24
N ALA A 281 -33.39 11.86 37.13
CA ALA A 281 -34.83 11.98 36.89
C ALA A 281 -35.25 11.50 35.48
N PHE A 282 -36.39 10.80 35.41
CA PHE A 282 -36.99 10.32 34.15
C PHE A 282 -37.28 11.49 33.19
N ILE A 283 -36.82 11.37 31.94
CA ILE A 283 -37.03 12.38 30.91
C ILE A 283 -38.42 12.22 30.29
N SER A 284 -39.29 13.21 30.46
CA SER A 284 -40.59 13.24 29.78
C SER A 284 -40.45 13.56 28.29
N LEU A 285 -41.42 13.14 27.47
CA LEU A 285 -41.51 13.51 26.03
C LEU A 285 -41.37 15.03 25.80
N SER A 286 -41.88 15.85 26.72
CA SER A 286 -41.77 17.31 26.67
C SER A 286 -40.36 17.85 26.92
N GLN A 287 -39.53 17.11 27.68
CA GLN A 287 -38.12 17.42 27.89
C GLN A 287 -37.28 16.92 26.72
N ILE A 288 -37.59 15.75 26.14
CA ILE A 288 -36.96 15.26 24.90
C ILE A 288 -37.10 16.30 23.79
N ALA A 289 -38.32 16.77 23.51
CA ALA A 289 -38.56 17.79 22.50
C ALA A 289 -37.93 19.18 22.81
N LYS A 290 -37.51 19.43 24.06
CA LYS A 290 -36.71 20.61 24.43
C LYS A 290 -35.22 20.35 24.23
N ILE A 291 -34.73 19.17 24.58
CA ILE A 291 -33.34 18.75 24.34
C ILE A 291 -33.07 18.76 22.84
N ASP A 292 -33.92 18.15 22.01
CA ASP A 292 -33.81 18.17 20.54
C ASP A 292 -33.73 19.60 19.99
N LYS A 293 -34.63 20.51 20.43
CA LYS A 293 -34.60 21.92 20.01
C LYS A 293 -33.35 22.68 20.45
N ILE A 294 -32.79 22.36 21.62
CA ILE A 294 -31.53 22.94 22.08
C ILE A 294 -30.36 22.36 21.26
N LEU A 295 -30.41 21.06 20.93
CA LEU A 295 -29.40 20.40 20.11
C LEU A 295 -29.40 20.94 18.67
N ASP A 296 -30.57 21.08 18.04
CA ASP A 296 -30.73 21.72 16.72
C ASP A 296 -30.15 23.16 16.71
N ALA A 297 -30.32 23.91 17.81
CA ALA A 297 -29.71 25.23 17.98
C ALA A 297 -28.19 25.17 18.19
N THR A 298 -27.65 24.15 18.88
CA THR A 298 -26.19 23.96 19.00
C THR A 298 -25.52 23.50 17.70
N VAL A 299 -26.24 22.73 16.87
CA VAL A 299 -25.78 22.29 15.53
C VAL A 299 -25.54 23.48 14.60
N TYR A 300 -26.13 24.65 14.88
CA TYR A 300 -25.81 25.90 14.17
C TYR A 300 -24.53 26.61 14.66
N LEU A 301 -24.04 26.30 15.87
CA LEU A 301 -22.86 26.93 16.48
C LEU A 301 -21.59 26.08 16.32
N SER A 302 -21.75 24.75 16.37
CA SER A 302 -20.68 23.75 16.27
C SER A 302 -20.04 23.61 14.87
N GLN A 303 -20.76 23.98 13.81
CA GLN A 303 -20.32 23.79 12.43
C GLN A 303 -19.07 24.61 12.04
N SER A 304 -18.51 25.40 12.95
CA SER A 304 -17.32 26.22 12.71
C SER A 304 -15.97 25.53 13.03
N GLN A 305 -15.94 24.48 13.88
CA GLN A 305 -14.70 23.80 14.29
C GLN A 305 -14.88 22.27 14.33
N LYS A 306 -13.97 21.50 13.72
CA LYS A 306 -14.07 20.02 13.63
C LYS A 306 -14.07 19.29 14.97
N GLU A 307 -13.44 19.87 16.00
CA GLU A 307 -13.44 19.33 17.36
C GLU A 307 -14.85 19.33 17.97
N GLN A 308 -15.70 20.27 17.56
CA GLN A 308 -17.07 20.41 18.06
C GLN A 308 -17.99 19.29 17.56
N LEU A 309 -17.80 18.75 16.34
CA LEU A 309 -18.61 17.62 15.82
C LEU A 309 -18.44 16.32 16.62
N ALA A 310 -17.22 16.05 17.10
CA ALA A 310 -16.95 14.89 17.95
C ALA A 310 -17.53 15.09 19.35
N ASP A 311 -17.49 16.31 19.87
CA ASP A 311 -18.06 16.66 21.17
C ASP A 311 -19.59 16.76 21.14
N GLU A 312 -20.19 17.14 20.02
CA GLU A 312 -21.62 17.00 19.74
C GLU A 312 -22.03 15.54 19.78
N PHE A 313 -21.34 14.66 19.05
CA PHE A 313 -21.67 13.23 19.06
C PHE A 313 -21.56 12.63 20.47
N LYS A 314 -20.57 13.03 21.26
CA LYS A 314 -20.48 12.65 22.69
C LYS A 314 -21.63 13.23 23.51
N ALA A 315 -21.98 14.50 23.30
CA ALA A 315 -23.06 15.16 24.00
C ALA A 315 -24.40 14.48 23.70
N THR A 316 -24.76 14.30 22.43
CA THR A 316 -25.98 13.60 22.00
C THR A 316 -26.00 12.17 22.52
N ALA A 317 -24.92 11.39 22.37
CA ALA A 317 -24.85 10.02 22.88
C ALA A 317 -24.99 9.94 24.42
N SER A 318 -24.46 10.91 25.16
CA SER A 318 -24.56 10.95 26.63
C SER A 318 -25.91 11.44 27.15
N LEU A 319 -26.66 12.21 26.36
CA LEU A 319 -27.93 12.84 26.73
C LEU A 319 -29.16 12.04 26.25
N LEU A 320 -29.06 11.45 25.06
CA LEU A 320 -30.11 10.71 24.36
C LEU A 320 -29.81 9.21 24.36
N GLU A 321 -29.51 8.65 25.53
CA GLU A 321 -29.32 7.21 25.70
C GLU A 321 -30.62 6.45 25.38
N ALA A 322 -30.52 5.44 24.48
CA ALA A 322 -31.67 4.67 23.98
C ALA A 322 -32.46 3.93 25.08
N VAL A 323 -31.80 3.61 26.20
CA VAL A 323 -32.42 3.09 27.43
C VAL A 323 -31.75 3.78 28.61
N GLN A 324 -32.54 4.39 29.49
CA GLN A 324 -32.05 5.10 30.67
C GLN A 324 -31.50 4.14 31.74
N PRO A 325 -30.51 4.56 32.55
CA PRO A 325 -29.76 3.68 33.45
C PRO A 325 -30.58 3.03 34.58
N HIS A 326 -30.09 1.87 35.03
CA HIS A 326 -30.85 0.90 35.82
C HIS A 326 -31.14 1.28 37.29
N GLU A 327 -30.30 2.10 37.94
CA GLU A 327 -30.43 2.38 39.38
C GLU A 327 -31.69 3.19 39.75
N GLU A 328 -32.28 3.88 38.76
CA GLU A 328 -33.49 4.71 38.92
C GLU A 328 -34.76 3.99 38.47
N VAL A 329 -34.62 3.13 37.46
CA VAL A 329 -35.63 2.16 36.99
C VAL A 329 -36.30 1.40 38.14
N VAL A 330 -35.51 0.99 39.14
CA VAL A 330 -35.99 0.24 40.30
C VAL A 330 -36.83 1.10 41.26
N LYS A 331 -36.60 2.42 41.34
CA LYS A 331 -37.30 3.32 42.27
C LYS A 331 -38.69 3.75 41.77
N ALA A 332 -38.90 3.83 40.45
CA ALA A 332 -40.15 4.31 39.86
C ALA A 332 -41.14 3.20 39.44
N ALA A 333 -40.71 1.92 39.48
CA ALA A 333 -41.53 0.80 39.01
C ALA A 333 -42.77 0.55 39.90
N LYS A 334 -43.93 1.09 39.50
CA LYS A 334 -45.23 0.62 39.99
C LYS A 334 -45.35 -0.87 39.68
N LYS A 335 -45.58 -1.69 40.72
CA LYS A 335 -45.66 -3.17 40.63
C LYS A 335 -46.46 -3.62 39.40
N GLY A 336 -45.80 -4.31 38.46
CA GLY A 336 -46.44 -5.07 37.39
C GLY A 336 -46.47 -4.46 35.97
N LYS A 337 -45.80 -3.33 35.68
CA LYS A 337 -45.74 -2.78 34.31
C LYS A 337 -44.31 -2.46 33.84
N GLY A 338 -43.73 -3.35 33.04
CA GLY A 338 -42.39 -3.18 32.45
C GLY A 338 -41.98 -4.34 31.53
N LYS A 339 -40.85 -4.19 30.83
CA LYS A 339 -40.19 -5.28 30.08
C LYS A 339 -39.22 -6.03 30.99
N LEU A 340 -39.21 -7.35 30.89
CA LEU A 340 -38.31 -8.20 31.66
C LEU A 340 -37.00 -8.41 30.90
N VAL A 341 -35.89 -7.92 31.45
CA VAL A 341 -34.54 -8.08 30.90
C VAL A 341 -33.79 -9.09 31.77
N LYS A 342 -33.08 -10.03 31.13
CA LYS A 342 -32.20 -10.98 31.84
C LYS A 342 -30.78 -10.42 31.82
N VAL A 343 -30.14 -10.29 32.98
CA VAL A 343 -28.77 -9.77 33.11
C VAL A 343 -27.93 -10.79 33.86
N TYR A 344 -26.73 -11.09 33.38
CA TYR A 344 -25.82 -12.00 34.08
C TYR A 344 -25.01 -11.23 35.14
N ASN A 345 -25.20 -11.58 36.42
CA ASN A 345 -24.49 -10.96 37.52
C ASN A 345 -23.18 -11.70 37.80
N VAL A 346 -22.07 -11.06 37.46
CA VAL A 346 -20.72 -11.64 37.59
C VAL A 346 -20.33 -11.91 39.05
N GLN A 347 -20.77 -11.06 40.00
CA GLN A 347 -20.46 -11.22 41.42
C GLN A 347 -21.21 -12.42 42.04
N ARG A 348 -22.48 -12.62 41.65
CA ARG A 348 -23.33 -13.73 42.12
C ARG A 348 -23.20 -15.00 41.26
N LYS A 349 -22.53 -14.93 40.12
CA LYS A 349 -22.44 -15.99 39.08
C LYS A 349 -23.79 -16.56 38.68
N GLY A 350 -24.81 -15.70 38.58
CA GLY A 350 -26.20 -16.07 38.32
C GLY A 350 -26.92 -15.11 37.38
N ILE A 351 -28.13 -15.48 36.95
CA ILE A 351 -28.99 -14.63 36.12
C ILE A 351 -29.91 -13.84 37.04
N ASP A 352 -29.73 -12.52 37.06
CA ASP A 352 -30.68 -11.59 37.67
C ASP A 352 -31.79 -11.21 36.65
N TYR A 353 -33.00 -11.04 37.17
CA TYR A 353 -34.18 -10.65 36.38
C TYR A 353 -34.55 -9.21 36.71
N VAL A 354 -34.41 -8.35 35.70
CA VAL A 354 -34.62 -6.90 35.77
C VAL A 354 -35.98 -6.55 35.16
N LEU A 355 -36.78 -5.72 35.82
CA LEU A 355 -38.02 -5.16 35.25
C LEU A 355 -37.81 -3.68 34.90
N ALA A 356 -37.60 -3.38 33.62
CA ALA A 356 -37.49 -2.01 33.12
C ALA A 356 -38.89 -1.43 32.84
N PRO A 357 -39.29 -0.26 33.40
CA PRO A 357 -40.53 0.40 33.06
C PRO A 357 -40.50 0.81 31.57
N LYS A 358 -41.68 0.85 30.93
CA LYS A 358 -41.78 1.27 29.52
C LYS A 358 -41.18 2.67 29.29
N ASP A 359 -41.34 3.54 30.27
CA ASP A 359 -40.91 4.94 30.25
C ASP A 359 -39.37 5.12 30.35
N ALA A 360 -38.60 4.05 30.61
CA ALA A 360 -37.13 4.08 30.58
C ALA A 360 -36.54 3.83 29.18
N HIS A 361 -37.35 3.32 28.25
CA HIS A 361 -36.95 3.21 26.85
C HIS A 361 -37.21 4.53 26.14
N PHE A 362 -36.33 4.93 25.21
CA PHE A 362 -36.51 6.15 24.41
C PHE A 362 -37.56 5.98 23.29
N SER A 363 -38.74 5.51 23.69
CA SER A 363 -39.94 5.16 22.92
C SER A 363 -39.78 4.09 21.83
N GLU A 364 -40.75 3.17 21.76
CA GLU A 364 -40.99 2.37 20.54
C GLU A 364 -41.86 3.14 19.52
N ASP A 365 -42.56 4.20 19.97
CA ASP A 365 -43.56 4.91 19.17
C ASP A 365 -43.00 6.10 18.35
N ILE A 366 -41.84 6.70 18.72
CA ILE A 366 -41.22 7.78 17.90
C ILE A 366 -40.34 7.22 16.78
N ALA A 367 -39.81 6.00 16.98
CA ALA A 367 -38.89 5.34 16.04
C ALA A 367 -39.50 5.06 14.64
N PHE A 368 -40.81 5.20 14.47
CA PHE A 368 -41.52 4.96 13.21
C PHE A 368 -41.95 6.23 12.45
N GLN A 369 -41.67 7.45 12.96
CA GLN A 369 -42.05 8.70 12.27
C GLN A 369 -40.87 9.49 11.67
N LYS A 370 -39.63 9.08 11.90
CA LYS A 370 -38.46 9.55 11.13
C LYS A 370 -37.96 8.44 10.22
N GLU A 371 -38.77 8.08 9.23
CA GLU A 371 -38.21 7.56 7.98
C GLU A 371 -37.20 8.57 7.44
N PHE A 372 -36.07 8.09 6.95
CA PHE A 372 -35.00 8.92 6.42
C PHE A 372 -35.47 9.67 5.16
N VAL A 373 -35.80 10.95 5.33
CA VAL A 373 -35.90 11.92 4.22
C VAL A 373 -34.95 13.08 4.50
N HIS A 374 -33.69 12.90 4.11
CA HIS A 374 -32.91 13.88 3.34
C HIS A 374 -31.65 13.25 2.74
#